data_AF-A0A7S1B1Y7-F1
#
_entry.id   AF-A0A7S1B1Y7-F1
#
_cell.length_a   1.000
_cell.length_b   1.000
_cell.length_c   1.000
_cell.angle_alpha   90.00
_cell.angle_beta   90.00
_cell.angle_gamma   90.00
#
_symmetry.space_group_name_H-M   'P 1'
#
loop_
_entity.id
_entity.type
_entity.pdbx_description
1 polymer ?
#
loop_
_entity_poly.entity_id
_entity_poly.type
_entity_poly.pdbx_seq_one_letter_code
_entity_poly.pdbx_strand_id
1 'polypeptide(L)'
;RFGRKFCEMLASPLTQCTWRTCGRRVPGVPSLWLRFCTSSSSSGQSKWEIQDEVVPTNSFFRHRGKLRIDHKFSKDDLSRFAQERKLFRTEPRLAPDTILTPAGKHEMDWLLTLKGLVSVTRVGDLLTDSFTTLLYERLSQDALMESVGVPPMLDAARGVASKQYEAFRMQMYWFALHVWLIHSKQHMIQDGEGLFVSAMCALLTRRVFEWQWKLVRMWIHDTGVPAMSVTHELTDLQEYVFGLCVTLDQAWKDEAASGTETALRCTDGELQGQCGLVPLVKHVLRVNVYSGTVEHDATALHELVVYLIRQRVMLERLPRGAFFAGDFTWCGMK
;
A
#
# COMPACT_ATOMS: atom_id res chain seq x y z
N ARG A 1 3.47 2.90 22.44
CA ARG A 1 4.57 1.90 22.34
C ARG A 1 4.50 1.05 21.06
N PHE A 2 3.31 0.62 20.60
CA PHE A 2 3.16 -0.18 19.37
C PHE A 2 3.45 0.59 18.07
N GLY A 3 2.91 1.80 17.89
CA GLY A 3 3.25 2.66 16.73
C GLY A 3 4.74 3.01 16.60
N ARG A 4 5.47 3.04 17.73
CA ARG A 4 6.93 3.24 17.74
C ARG A 4 7.68 1.97 17.25
N LYS A 5 7.20 0.78 17.62
CA LYS A 5 7.71 -0.52 17.10
C LYS A 5 7.36 -0.76 15.63
N PHE A 6 6.17 -0.36 15.19
CA PHE A 6 5.74 -0.40 13.79
C PHE A 6 6.63 0.49 12.92
N CYS A 7 6.88 1.73 13.36
CA CYS A 7 7.81 2.63 12.69
C CYS A 7 9.27 2.17 12.78
N GLU A 8 9.69 1.52 13.87
CA GLU A 8 11.03 0.90 13.98
C GLU A 8 11.19 -0.31 13.04
N MET A 9 10.11 -1.02 12.69
CA MET A 9 10.13 -2.09 11.68
C MET A 9 10.23 -1.57 10.25
N LEU A 10 9.64 -0.40 9.96
CA LEU A 10 9.70 0.24 8.63
C LEU A 10 10.95 1.11 8.41
N ALA A 11 11.67 1.52 9.47
CA ALA A 11 12.71 2.56 9.39
C ALA A 11 14.17 2.08 9.57
N SER A 12 14.46 0.78 9.46
CA SER A 12 15.85 0.28 9.60
C SER A 12 16.64 0.44 8.28
N PRO A 13 17.68 1.29 8.20
CA PRO A 13 18.32 1.69 6.93
C PRO A 13 19.39 0.72 6.38
N LEU A 14 19.63 -0.44 7.03
CA LEU A 14 20.69 -1.38 6.67
C LEU A 14 20.19 -2.79 6.35
N THR A 15 18.89 -2.94 6.11
CA THR A 15 18.26 -4.26 6.14
C THR A 15 17.12 -4.31 5.14
N GLN A 16 17.29 -5.07 4.05
CA GLN A 16 16.18 -5.81 3.43
C GLN A 16 15.25 -6.29 4.56
N CYS A 17 13.93 -6.10 4.39
CA CYS A 17 12.88 -6.38 5.37
C CYS A 17 13.18 -7.58 6.28
N THR A 18 13.36 -7.34 7.57
CA THR A 18 13.51 -8.43 8.55
C THR A 18 12.79 -8.13 9.84
N TRP A 19 11.89 -9.04 10.18
CA TRP A 19 11.02 -9.00 11.34
C TRP A 19 11.72 -9.64 12.55
N ARG A 20 11.79 -8.95 13.68
CA ARG A 20 12.24 -9.53 14.98
C ARG A 20 11.03 -10.03 15.76
N THR A 21 11.01 -11.33 16.04
CA THR A 21 10.14 -11.94 17.05
C THR A 21 10.50 -11.44 18.45
N CYS A 22 9.55 -10.83 19.14
CA CYS A 22 9.64 -10.53 20.57
C CYS A 22 8.69 -11.48 21.32
N GLY A 23 8.99 -12.78 21.30
CA GLY A 23 8.22 -13.79 22.00
C GLY A 23 8.76 -14.04 23.41
N ARG A 24 8.02 -13.64 24.45
CA ARG A 24 7.94 -14.43 25.68
C ARG A 24 6.70 -15.30 25.53
N ARG A 25 6.89 -16.63 25.43
CA ARG A 25 5.81 -17.61 25.48
C ARG A 25 5.15 -17.51 26.86
N VAL A 26 3.85 -17.24 26.90
CA VAL A 26 3.00 -17.61 28.04
C VAL A 26 2.34 -18.94 27.65
N PRO A 27 2.62 -20.05 28.35
CA PRO A 27 1.98 -21.34 28.06
C PRO A 27 0.50 -21.27 28.45
N GLY A 28 -0.40 -21.71 27.57
CA GLY A 28 -1.83 -21.88 27.88
C GLY A 28 -2.80 -20.95 27.16
N VAL A 29 -2.34 -20.06 26.27
CA VAL A 29 -3.21 -19.25 25.40
C VAL A 29 -3.21 -19.88 24.00
N PRO A 30 -4.36 -20.32 23.46
CA PRO A 30 -4.43 -20.77 22.08
C PRO A 30 -4.02 -19.62 21.16
N SER A 31 -3.24 -19.95 20.13
CA SER A 31 -2.68 -19.01 19.14
C SER A 31 -3.77 -18.16 18.47
N LEU A 32 -4.03 -16.99 19.04
CA LEU A 32 -4.72 -15.86 18.40
C LEU A 32 -3.75 -15.24 17.37
N TRP A 33 -3.56 -15.91 16.24
CA TRP A 33 -2.82 -15.35 15.12
C TRP A 33 -3.65 -15.53 13.85
N LEU A 34 -4.08 -14.38 13.30
CA LEU A 34 -4.56 -14.17 11.94
C LEU A 34 -5.91 -14.82 11.58
N ARG A 35 -7.01 -14.28 12.14
CA ARG A 35 -8.32 -14.35 11.48
C ARG A 35 -8.34 -13.35 10.32
N PHE A 36 -7.73 -13.73 9.19
CA PHE A 36 -8.10 -13.11 7.92
C PHE A 36 -9.53 -13.52 7.56
N CYS A 37 -10.33 -12.59 7.07
CA CYS A 37 -11.74 -12.77 6.70
C CYS A 37 -11.98 -14.07 5.91
N THR A 38 -12.35 -15.14 6.62
CA THR A 38 -13.22 -16.16 6.07
C THR A 38 -14.62 -15.57 6.08
N SER A 39 -15.01 -14.88 5.00
CA SER A 39 -16.44 -14.70 4.73
C SER A 39 -17.03 -16.10 4.70
N SER A 40 -18.06 -16.34 5.50
CA SER A 40 -18.80 -17.59 5.56
C SER A 40 -19.51 -17.84 4.22
N SER A 41 -18.78 -18.40 3.25
CA SER A 41 -19.35 -19.14 2.13
C SER A 41 -18.69 -20.52 2.15
N SER A 42 -19.52 -21.54 2.20
CA SER A 42 -19.19 -22.94 2.42
C SER A 42 -18.25 -23.54 1.37
N SER A 43 -16.94 -23.42 1.56
CA SER A 43 -15.92 -24.41 1.16
C SER A 43 -14.57 -23.99 1.77
N GLY A 44 -14.28 -24.53 2.96
CA GLY A 44 -13.06 -24.24 3.70
C GLY A 44 -11.82 -24.84 3.05
N GLN A 45 -11.13 -24.05 2.22
CA GLN A 45 -9.69 -24.19 2.01
C GLN A 45 -9.04 -22.83 2.31
N SER A 46 -7.99 -22.82 3.12
CA SER A 46 -7.26 -21.59 3.43
C SER A 46 -6.67 -21.02 2.14
N LYS A 47 -7.14 -19.85 1.72
CA LYS A 47 -6.76 -19.15 0.49
C LYS A 47 -5.29 -18.68 0.45
N TRP A 48 -4.59 -18.82 1.57
CA TRP A 48 -3.25 -18.30 1.80
C TRP A 48 -2.35 -19.41 2.33
N GLU A 49 -1.17 -19.57 1.73
CA GLU A 49 -0.09 -20.33 2.34
C GLU A 49 1.04 -19.35 2.66
N ILE A 50 1.40 -19.27 3.94
CA ILE A 50 2.54 -18.50 4.40
C ILE A 50 3.73 -19.45 4.37
N GLN A 51 4.66 -19.23 3.45
CA GLN A 51 5.91 -19.99 3.43
C GLN A 51 6.99 -19.17 4.12
N ASP A 52 7.61 -19.76 5.14
CA ASP A 52 8.83 -19.24 5.72
C ASP A 52 9.99 -19.63 4.79
N GLU A 53 10.44 -18.70 3.94
CA GLU A 53 11.68 -18.92 3.17
C GLU A 53 12.87 -18.90 4.14
N VAL A 54 13.38 -20.08 4.47
CA VAL A 54 14.65 -20.23 5.19
C VAL A 54 15.78 -19.98 4.20
N VAL A 55 16.27 -18.74 4.14
CA VAL A 55 17.48 -18.42 3.36
C VAL A 55 18.70 -19.01 4.10
N PRO A 56 19.44 -19.96 3.50
CA PRO A 56 20.66 -20.48 4.12
C PRO A 56 21.77 -19.42 3.98
N THR A 57 21.91 -18.55 4.96
CA THR A 57 23.08 -17.66 5.05
C THR A 57 24.21 -18.34 5.82
N ASN A 58 25.33 -18.60 5.14
CA ASN A 58 26.60 -19.13 5.69
C ASN A 58 27.32 -18.15 6.66
N SER A 59 26.60 -17.31 7.39
CA SER A 59 27.19 -16.35 8.31
C SER A 59 26.48 -16.39 9.66
N PHE A 60 27.25 -16.20 10.73
CA PHE A 60 26.88 -16.24 12.16
C PHE A 60 25.77 -15.24 12.59
N PHE A 61 25.11 -14.57 11.65
CA PHE A 61 24.03 -13.61 11.91
C PHE A 61 22.67 -14.28 11.77
N ARG A 62 21.88 -14.19 12.86
CA ARG A 62 20.50 -14.66 13.07
C ARG A 62 19.68 -14.85 11.79
N HIS A 63 19.07 -16.04 11.68
CA HIS A 63 17.99 -16.36 10.75
C HIS A 63 17.01 -15.21 10.59
N ARG A 64 16.97 -14.67 9.38
CA ARG A 64 16.03 -13.66 8.93
C ARG A 64 15.08 -14.36 7.97
N GLY A 65 14.00 -14.92 8.51
CA GLY A 65 12.93 -15.48 7.69
C GLY A 65 12.34 -14.39 6.81
N LYS A 66 12.34 -14.61 5.49
CA LYS A 66 11.60 -13.78 4.57
C LYS A 66 10.19 -14.37 4.51
N LEU A 67 9.20 -13.59 4.98
CA LEU A 67 7.80 -13.98 4.90
C LEU A 67 7.37 -13.82 3.44
N ARG A 68 7.05 -14.92 2.77
CA ARG A 68 6.45 -14.91 1.42
C ARG A 68 4.99 -15.28 1.54
N ILE A 69 4.13 -14.46 0.94
CA ILE A 69 2.69 -14.73 0.86
C ILE A 69 2.43 -15.33 -0.51
N ASP A 70 2.25 -16.65 -0.57
CA ASP A 70 1.90 -17.31 -1.81
C ASP A 70 0.38 -17.34 -1.97
N HIS A 71 -0.09 -16.72 -3.05
CA HIS A 71 -1.49 -16.72 -3.43
C HIS A 71 -1.80 -18.01 -4.19
N LYS A 72 -2.67 -18.85 -3.63
CA LYS A 72 -3.20 -20.01 -4.37
C LYS A 72 -4.42 -19.58 -5.18
N PHE A 73 -4.26 -19.56 -6.49
CA PHE A 73 -5.32 -19.23 -7.44
C PHE A 73 -6.04 -20.50 -7.89
N SER A 74 -7.37 -20.43 -7.97
CA SER A 74 -8.15 -21.48 -8.61
C SER A 74 -7.90 -21.49 -10.12
N LYS A 75 -8.21 -22.60 -10.80
CA LYS A 75 -8.12 -22.67 -12.27
C LYS A 75 -9.03 -21.63 -12.94
N ASP A 76 -10.16 -21.31 -12.32
CA ASP A 76 -11.11 -20.30 -12.79
C ASP A 76 -10.54 -18.89 -12.62
N ASP A 77 -9.76 -18.64 -11.56
CA ASP A 77 -9.06 -17.36 -11.39
C ASP A 77 -7.99 -17.18 -12.47
N LEU A 78 -7.23 -18.24 -12.78
CA LEU A 78 -6.18 -18.20 -13.81
C LEU A 78 -6.77 -17.97 -15.21
N SER A 79 -7.90 -18.61 -15.53
CA SER A 79 -8.58 -18.39 -16.82
C SER A 79 -9.13 -16.97 -16.92
N ARG A 80 -9.67 -16.41 -15.83
CA ARG A 80 -10.12 -15.02 -15.73
C ARG A 80 -8.96 -14.04 -15.89
N PHE A 81 -7.81 -14.28 -15.25
CA PHE A 81 -6.64 -13.41 -15.39
C PHE A 81 -6.18 -13.30 -16.84
N ALA A 82 -6.19 -14.39 -17.60
CA ALA A 82 -5.86 -14.34 -19.01
C ALA A 82 -6.82 -13.45 -19.83
N GLN A 83 -8.11 -13.41 -19.48
CA GLN A 83 -9.10 -12.53 -20.11
C GLN A 83 -8.91 -11.07 -19.69
N GLU A 84 -8.73 -10.82 -18.38
CA GLU A 84 -8.50 -9.49 -17.83
C GLU A 84 -7.23 -8.86 -18.43
N ARG A 85 -6.14 -9.62 -18.60
CA ARG A 85 -4.92 -9.12 -19.26
C ARG A 85 -5.20 -8.56 -20.65
N LYS A 86 -6.00 -9.26 -21.45
CA LYS A 86 -6.36 -8.80 -22.80
C LYS A 86 -7.13 -7.48 -22.74
N LEU A 87 -8.10 -7.38 -21.82
CA LEU A 87 -8.89 -6.17 -21.62
C LEU A 87 -8.01 -4.98 -21.20
N PHE A 88 -7.14 -5.17 -20.21
CA PHE A 88 -6.26 -4.09 -19.73
C PHE A 88 -5.17 -3.69 -20.72
N ARG A 89 -4.72 -4.60 -21.59
CA ARG A 89 -3.81 -4.22 -22.70
C ARG A 89 -4.47 -3.30 -23.72
N THR A 90 -5.78 -3.44 -23.91
CA THR A 90 -6.55 -2.56 -24.81
C THR A 90 -7.02 -1.27 -24.14
N GLU A 91 -6.80 -1.10 -22.83
CA GLU A 91 -7.22 0.09 -22.09
C GLU A 91 -6.31 1.28 -22.46
N PRO A 92 -6.83 2.28 -23.20
CA PRO A 92 -6.01 3.39 -23.69
C PRO A 92 -5.38 4.20 -22.56
N ARG A 93 -6.01 4.27 -21.38
CA ARG A 93 -5.50 5.03 -20.23
C ARG A 93 -4.26 4.43 -19.59
N LEU A 94 -4.02 3.13 -19.83
CA LEU A 94 -2.83 2.41 -19.36
C LEU A 94 -1.72 2.37 -20.41
N ALA A 95 -1.95 2.94 -21.61
CA ALA A 95 -0.90 3.06 -22.60
C ALA A 95 0.24 3.92 -22.03
N PRO A 96 1.51 3.46 -22.11
CA PRO A 96 2.63 4.19 -21.52
C PRO A 96 2.77 5.64 -22.01
N ASP A 97 2.36 5.88 -23.26
CA ASP A 97 2.47 7.18 -23.92
C ASP A 97 1.38 8.17 -23.48
N THR A 98 0.27 7.67 -22.91
CA THR A 98 -0.83 8.53 -22.42
C THR A 98 -0.63 8.97 -20.97
N ILE A 99 0.27 8.32 -20.24
CA ILE A 99 0.51 8.63 -18.83
C ILE A 99 1.41 9.86 -18.75
N LEU A 100 0.87 10.97 -18.25
CA LEU A 100 1.57 12.24 -18.12
C LEU A 100 2.91 12.06 -17.38
N THR A 101 3.97 12.62 -17.97
CA THR A 101 5.23 12.78 -17.26
C THR A 101 5.07 13.96 -16.29
N PRO A 102 5.32 13.79 -14.98
CA PRO A 102 5.20 14.88 -14.04
C PRO A 102 6.16 16.03 -14.41
N ALA A 103 5.73 17.27 -14.17
CA ALA A 103 6.43 18.48 -14.64
C ALA A 103 7.77 18.73 -13.94
N GLY A 104 7.98 18.17 -12.74
CA GLY A 104 9.21 18.33 -11.96
C GLY A 104 10.38 17.62 -12.63
N LYS A 105 11.34 18.39 -13.17
CA LYS A 105 12.60 17.86 -13.74
C LYS A 105 13.79 17.99 -12.79
N HIS A 106 13.55 18.50 -11.59
CA HIS A 106 14.63 18.88 -10.68
C HIS A 106 15.15 17.67 -9.92
N GLU A 107 16.46 17.46 -10.04
CA GLU A 107 17.22 16.57 -9.19
C GLU A 107 17.34 17.13 -7.76
N MET A 108 17.84 16.32 -6.83
CA MET A 108 17.97 16.71 -5.42
C MET A 108 18.89 17.93 -5.27
N ASP A 109 18.31 19.09 -4.95
CA ASP A 109 19.04 20.34 -4.72
C ASP A 109 19.65 20.41 -3.30
N TRP A 110 20.64 21.28 -3.11
CA TRP A 110 21.28 21.57 -1.83
C TRP A 110 20.27 22.04 -0.77
N LEU A 111 19.30 22.88 -1.16
CA LEU A 111 18.25 23.33 -0.24
C LEU A 111 17.43 22.13 0.30
N LEU A 112 17.07 21.19 -0.58
CA LEU A 112 16.32 20.00 -0.21
C LEU A 112 17.16 19.07 0.67
N THR A 113 18.45 18.96 0.37
CA THR A 113 19.42 18.21 1.18
C THR A 113 19.52 18.78 2.60
N LEU A 114 19.61 20.11 2.75
CA LEU A 114 19.62 20.77 4.06
C LEU A 114 18.31 20.56 4.82
N LYS A 115 17.16 20.71 4.16
CA LYS A 115 15.85 20.40 4.76
C LYS A 115 15.77 18.95 5.22
N GLY A 116 16.30 18.02 4.42
CA GLY A 116 16.39 16.61 4.76
C GLY A 116 17.29 16.34 5.95
N LEU A 117 18.44 17.01 6.05
CA LEU A 117 19.35 16.88 7.19
C LEU A 117 18.70 17.36 8.50
N VAL A 118 18.04 18.53 8.48
CA VAL A 118 17.29 19.05 9.65
C VAL A 118 16.18 18.08 10.06
N SER A 119 15.49 17.49 9.08
CA SER A 119 14.40 16.55 9.32
C SER A 119 14.91 15.22 9.89
N VAL A 120 15.99 14.66 9.33
CA VAL A 120 16.62 13.39 9.78
C VAL A 120 17.20 13.52 11.19
N THR A 121 17.77 14.69 11.53
CA THR A 121 18.27 14.98 12.88
C THR A 121 17.16 15.24 13.91
N ARG A 122 15.89 15.25 13.47
CA ARG A 122 14.68 15.48 14.28
C ARG A 122 14.65 16.85 14.97
N VAL A 123 15.41 17.82 14.46
CA VAL A 123 15.38 19.21 14.94
C VAL A 123 14.10 19.90 14.49
N GLY A 124 13.57 19.51 13.32
CA GLY A 124 12.26 19.91 12.81
C GLY A 124 11.70 18.87 11.86
N ASP A 125 10.54 19.13 11.28
CA ASP A 125 9.98 18.35 10.18
C ASP A 125 9.67 19.31 9.03
N LEU A 126 10.56 19.34 8.03
CA LEU A 126 10.46 20.27 6.89
C LEU A 126 10.12 19.55 5.58
N LEU A 127 9.93 18.23 5.65
CA LEU A 127 9.70 17.39 4.48
C LEU A 127 8.28 16.85 4.43
N THR A 128 7.67 16.53 5.57
CA THR A 128 6.42 15.75 5.55
C THR A 128 5.17 16.58 5.28
N ASP A 129 5.22 17.89 5.54
CA ASP A 129 4.07 18.79 5.39
C ASP A 129 3.54 18.86 3.95
N SER A 130 4.41 18.80 2.94
CA SER A 130 3.95 18.76 1.55
C SER A 130 3.21 17.46 1.24
N PHE A 131 3.69 16.33 1.76
CA PHE A 131 3.01 15.03 1.58
C PHE A 131 1.69 14.95 2.33
N THR A 132 1.60 15.48 3.56
CA THR A 132 0.32 15.51 4.28
C THR A 132 -0.69 16.39 3.56
N THR A 133 -0.25 17.52 2.99
CA THR A 133 -1.09 18.39 2.15
C THR A 133 -1.60 17.66 0.91
N LEU A 134 -0.71 16.98 0.17
CA LEU A 134 -1.09 16.17 -1.00
C LEU A 134 -2.09 15.07 -0.63
N LEU A 135 -1.87 14.39 0.50
CA LEU A 135 -2.78 13.34 0.97
C LEU A 135 -4.13 13.92 1.38
N TYR A 136 -4.17 15.07 2.07
CA TYR A 136 -5.42 15.76 2.40
C TYR A 136 -6.18 16.21 1.16
N GLU A 137 -5.49 16.80 0.17
CA GLU A 137 -6.09 17.18 -1.11
C GLU A 137 -6.76 15.97 -1.74
N ARG A 138 -6.09 14.81 -1.73
CA ARG A 138 -6.64 13.60 -2.33
C ARG A 138 -7.83 13.01 -1.57
N LEU A 139 -7.85 13.14 -0.25
CA LEU A 139 -8.99 12.75 0.58
C LEU A 139 -10.19 13.68 0.43
N SER A 140 -9.97 14.92 -0.01
CA SER A 140 -11.05 15.91 -0.23
C SER A 140 -11.77 15.77 -1.57
N GLN A 141 -11.33 14.85 -2.44
CA GLN A 141 -11.89 14.65 -3.77
C GLN A 141 -13.01 13.61 -3.75
N ASP A 142 -14.18 13.99 -3.23
CA ASP A 142 -15.34 13.11 -3.08
C ASP A 142 -15.78 12.48 -4.41
N ALA A 143 -15.86 13.28 -5.49
CA ALA A 143 -16.27 12.79 -6.81
C ALA A 143 -15.37 11.67 -7.35
N LEU A 144 -14.09 11.71 -6.99
CA LEU A 144 -13.15 10.66 -7.35
C LEU A 144 -13.39 9.41 -6.52
N MET A 145 -13.54 9.55 -5.20
CA MET A 145 -13.82 8.41 -4.32
C MET A 145 -15.09 7.70 -4.77
N GLU A 146 -16.15 8.45 -5.09
CA GLU A 146 -17.40 7.91 -5.62
C GLU A 146 -17.21 7.18 -6.96
N SER A 147 -16.36 7.70 -7.85
CA SER A 147 -16.09 7.04 -9.15
C SER A 147 -15.45 5.66 -9.02
N VAL A 148 -14.72 5.41 -7.93
CA VAL A 148 -14.17 4.10 -7.58
C VAL A 148 -15.05 3.36 -6.56
N GLY A 149 -16.28 3.82 -6.31
CA GLY A 149 -17.21 3.18 -5.38
C GLY A 149 -16.79 3.26 -3.91
N VAL A 150 -15.90 4.18 -3.54
CA VAL A 150 -15.56 4.51 -2.15
C VAL A 150 -16.48 5.65 -1.69
N PRO A 151 -17.22 5.50 -0.59
CA PRO A 151 -18.09 6.56 -0.09
C PRO A 151 -17.29 7.82 0.28
N PRO A 152 -17.81 9.03 0.01
CA PRO A 152 -17.15 10.30 0.35
C PRO A 152 -16.94 10.40 1.86
N MET A 153 -15.96 11.21 2.27
CA MET A 153 -15.56 11.31 3.68
C MET A 153 -16.78 11.57 4.59
N LEU A 154 -16.91 10.77 5.65
CA LEU A 154 -18.06 10.90 6.55
C LEU A 154 -18.03 12.25 7.29
N ASP A 155 -19.13 12.99 7.20
CA ASP A 155 -19.37 14.11 8.12
C ASP A 155 -19.43 13.58 9.55
N ALA A 156 -18.58 14.11 10.43
CA ALA A 156 -18.45 13.72 11.84
C ALA A 156 -19.76 13.81 12.66
N ALA A 157 -20.83 14.36 12.10
CA ALA A 157 -22.11 14.55 12.76
C ALA A 157 -23.08 13.35 12.69
N ARG A 158 -22.77 12.27 11.95
CA ARG A 158 -23.69 11.14 11.73
C ARG A 158 -23.21 9.88 12.45
N GLY A 159 -23.84 9.54 13.59
CA GLY A 159 -23.46 8.39 14.43
C GLY A 159 -23.67 7.01 13.77
N VAL A 160 -22.90 6.02 14.24
CA VAL A 160 -22.69 4.68 13.62
C VAL A 160 -23.98 3.88 13.38
N ALA A 161 -24.38 3.77 12.10
CA ALA A 161 -25.09 2.59 11.61
C ALA A 161 -24.07 1.58 11.03
N SER A 162 -24.35 0.27 11.06
CA SER A 162 -23.45 -0.77 10.52
C SER A 162 -22.91 -0.47 9.10
N LYS A 163 -23.76 0.09 8.23
CA LYS A 163 -23.38 0.53 6.87
C LYS A 163 -22.34 1.67 6.84
N GLN A 164 -22.30 2.51 7.86
CA GLN A 164 -21.31 3.59 7.96
C GLN A 164 -19.93 3.05 8.36
N TYR A 165 -19.87 1.92 9.07
CA TYR A 165 -18.61 1.32 9.44
C TYR A 165 -17.88 0.73 8.22
N GLU A 166 -18.63 0.09 7.31
CA GLU A 166 -18.08 -0.39 6.03
C GLU A 166 -17.55 0.77 5.18
N ALA A 167 -18.33 1.86 5.06
CA ALA A 167 -17.91 3.07 4.38
C ALA A 167 -16.61 3.65 4.97
N PHE A 168 -16.53 3.75 6.31
CA PHE A 168 -15.34 4.19 7.01
C PHE A 168 -14.11 3.31 6.71
N ARG A 169 -14.26 1.98 6.69
CA ARG A 169 -13.16 1.07 6.33
C ARG A 169 -12.69 1.30 4.90
N MET A 170 -13.61 1.47 3.94
CA MET A 170 -13.26 1.76 2.56
C MET A 170 -12.49 3.08 2.43
N GLN A 171 -12.91 4.13 3.14
CA GLN A 171 -12.21 5.42 3.20
C GLN A 171 -10.80 5.27 3.78
N MET A 172 -10.66 4.48 4.84
CA MET A 172 -9.36 4.21 5.44
C MET A 172 -8.45 3.43 4.48
N TYR A 173 -8.96 2.44 3.74
CA TYR A 173 -8.18 1.74 2.72
C TYR A 173 -7.79 2.66 1.57
N TRP A 174 -8.70 3.52 1.11
CA TRP A 174 -8.41 4.55 0.12
C TRP A 174 -7.27 5.46 0.60
N PHE A 175 -7.32 5.92 1.84
CA PHE A 175 -6.25 6.71 2.44
C PHE A 175 -4.92 5.93 2.50
N ALA A 176 -4.98 4.68 2.95
CA ALA A 176 -3.82 3.80 3.05
C ALA A 176 -3.18 3.51 1.69
N LEU A 177 -3.97 3.39 0.61
CA LEU A 177 -3.45 3.20 -0.75
C LEU A 177 -2.58 4.39 -1.19
N HIS A 178 -2.95 5.62 -0.86
CA HIS A 178 -2.17 6.81 -1.21
C HIS A 178 -0.90 6.94 -0.39
N VAL A 179 -0.96 6.59 0.90
CA VAL A 179 0.24 6.45 1.74
C VAL A 179 1.15 5.35 1.20
N TRP A 180 0.57 4.22 0.80
CA TRP A 180 1.31 3.12 0.18
C TRP A 180 1.95 3.53 -1.14
N LEU A 181 1.31 4.34 -1.98
CA LEU A 181 1.91 4.83 -3.22
C LEU A 181 3.19 5.66 -2.97
N ILE A 182 3.16 6.54 -1.97
CA ILE A 182 4.35 7.28 -1.51
C ILE A 182 5.40 6.30 -1.01
N HIS A 183 4.98 5.34 -0.17
CA HIS A 183 5.87 4.30 0.37
C HIS A 183 6.56 3.47 -0.71
N SER A 184 5.79 3.07 -1.70
CA SER A 184 6.23 2.25 -2.81
C SER A 184 7.24 3.00 -3.70
N LYS A 185 7.13 4.33 -3.84
CA LYS A 185 8.14 5.15 -4.54
C LYS A 185 9.45 5.24 -3.73
N GLN A 186 9.37 5.30 -2.40
CA GLN A 186 10.56 5.34 -1.56
C GLN A 186 11.41 4.07 -1.69
N HIS A 187 10.80 2.89 -1.77
CA HIS A 187 11.53 1.63 -2.02
C HIS A 187 12.36 1.69 -3.30
N MET A 188 11.76 2.19 -4.39
CA MET A 188 12.48 2.34 -5.66
C MET A 188 13.67 3.29 -5.58
N ILE A 189 13.54 4.35 -4.78
CA ILE A 189 14.65 5.30 -4.55
C ILE A 189 15.72 4.63 -3.67
N GLN A 190 15.34 3.83 -2.67
CA GLN A 190 16.27 3.23 -1.72
C GLN A 190 17.19 2.16 -2.35
N ASP A 191 16.72 1.41 -3.34
CA ASP A 191 17.45 0.26 -3.90
C ASP A 191 18.79 0.62 -4.59
N GLY A 192 19.03 1.90 -4.88
CA GLY A 192 20.26 2.37 -5.55
C GLY A 192 21.03 3.48 -4.83
N GLU A 193 20.64 3.87 -3.62
CA GLU A 193 21.07 5.15 -3.03
C GLU A 193 21.87 5.03 -1.72
N GLY A 194 22.56 6.13 -1.38
CA GLY A 194 23.37 6.22 -0.16
C GLY A 194 22.57 6.27 1.14
N LEU A 195 23.28 6.08 2.26
CA LEU A 195 22.71 6.05 3.62
C LEU A 195 21.79 7.24 3.94
N PHE A 196 22.15 8.44 3.47
CA PHE A 196 21.39 9.66 3.72
C PHE A 196 19.98 9.62 3.10
N VAL A 197 19.88 9.26 1.83
CA VAL A 197 18.60 9.15 1.12
C VAL A 197 17.74 8.06 1.74
N SER A 198 18.35 6.92 2.10
CA SER A 198 17.67 5.85 2.82
C SER A 198 17.12 6.30 4.18
N ALA A 199 17.86 7.13 4.91
CA ALA A 199 17.40 7.74 6.16
C ALA A 199 16.25 8.74 5.94
N MET A 200 16.29 9.54 4.87
CA MET A 200 15.19 10.43 4.49
C MET A 200 13.92 9.65 4.16
N CYS A 201 14.02 8.60 3.32
CA CYS A 201 12.89 7.72 3.02
C CYS A 201 12.31 7.11 4.30
N ALA A 202 13.15 6.53 5.16
CA ALA A 202 12.72 5.93 6.43
C ALA A 202 12.00 6.93 7.36
N LEU A 203 12.51 8.18 7.43
CA LEU A 203 11.88 9.25 8.19
C LEU A 203 10.50 9.59 7.61
N LEU A 204 10.43 9.81 6.30
CA LEU A 204 9.20 10.18 5.60
C LEU A 204 8.13 9.08 5.76
N THR A 205 8.47 7.81 5.54
CA THR A 205 7.58 6.66 5.79
C THR A 205 7.00 6.72 7.20
N ARG A 206 7.89 6.81 8.19
CA ARG A 206 7.51 6.81 9.60
C ARG A 206 6.54 7.95 9.92
N ARG A 207 6.84 9.16 9.45
CA ARG A 207 6.06 10.35 9.77
C ARG A 207 4.70 10.33 9.08
N VAL A 208 4.64 9.96 7.81
CA VAL A 208 3.39 9.87 7.06
C VAL A 208 2.47 8.80 7.65
N PHE A 209 2.98 7.60 7.97
CA PHE A 209 2.17 6.59 8.65
C PHE A 209 1.75 7.02 10.06
N GLU A 210 2.64 7.65 10.84
CA GLU A 210 2.27 8.17 12.17
C GLU A 210 1.14 9.21 12.08
N TRP A 211 1.21 10.11 11.10
CA TRP A 211 0.16 11.09 10.83
C TRP A 211 -1.14 10.42 10.36
N GLN A 212 -1.08 9.48 9.42
CA GLN A 212 -2.24 8.68 8.97
C GLN A 212 -2.97 8.06 10.16
N TRP A 213 -2.25 7.39 11.07
CA TRP A 213 -2.87 6.72 12.22
C TRP A 213 -3.41 7.69 13.28
N LYS A 214 -2.82 8.88 13.42
CA LYS A 214 -3.40 9.94 14.25
C LYS A 214 -4.74 10.40 13.67
N LEU A 215 -4.79 10.61 12.36
CA LEU A 215 -6.01 11.03 11.66
C LEU A 215 -7.11 9.96 11.73
N VAL A 216 -6.78 8.71 11.41
CA VAL A 216 -7.71 7.57 11.52
C VAL A 216 -8.22 7.41 12.95
N ARG A 217 -7.38 7.58 13.98
CA ARG A 217 -7.84 7.54 15.37
C ARG A 217 -8.88 8.61 15.67
N MET A 218 -8.71 9.83 15.14
CA MET A 218 -9.71 10.89 15.28
C MET A 218 -11.02 10.48 14.59
N TRP A 219 -10.95 9.95 13.37
CA TRP A 219 -12.14 9.45 12.67
C TRP A 219 -12.88 8.32 13.42
N ILE A 220 -12.16 7.39 14.04
CA ILE A 220 -12.77 6.33 14.87
C ILE A 220 -13.49 6.94 16.08
N HIS A 221 -12.91 7.97 16.69
CA HIS A 221 -13.54 8.68 17.79
C HIS A 221 -14.82 9.40 17.33
N ASP A 222 -14.77 10.08 16.19
CA ASP A 222 -15.87 10.87 15.64
C ASP A 222 -17.03 10.00 15.13
N THR A 223 -16.74 8.79 14.66
CA THR A 223 -17.81 7.85 14.27
C THR A 223 -18.66 7.43 15.47
N GLY A 224 -18.14 7.47 16.70
CA GLY A 224 -18.89 7.09 17.91
C GLY A 224 -18.58 5.67 18.39
N VAL A 225 -17.43 5.12 17.98
CA VAL A 225 -16.91 3.86 18.55
C VAL A 225 -16.56 4.07 20.02
N PRO A 226 -17.01 3.21 20.96
CA PRO A 226 -16.73 3.37 22.38
C PRO A 226 -15.22 3.51 22.66
N ALA A 227 -14.83 4.46 23.52
CA ALA A 227 -13.42 4.76 23.80
C ALA A 227 -12.60 3.51 24.22
N MET A 228 -13.22 2.56 24.92
CA MET A 228 -12.56 1.31 25.34
C MET A 228 -12.25 0.36 24.18
N SER A 229 -12.94 0.45 23.04
CA SER A 229 -12.69 -0.37 21.85
C SER A 229 -11.84 0.32 20.78
N VAL A 230 -11.65 1.65 20.84
CA VAL A 230 -10.86 2.42 19.85
C VAL A 230 -9.46 1.85 19.64
N THR A 231 -8.79 1.42 20.71
CA THR A 231 -7.42 0.90 20.60
C THR A 231 -7.38 -0.48 19.93
N HIS A 232 -8.36 -1.34 20.22
CA HIS A 232 -8.47 -2.65 19.58
C HIS A 232 -8.79 -2.48 18.10
N GLU A 233 -9.80 -1.67 17.78
CA GLU A 233 -10.20 -1.41 16.40
C GLU A 233 -9.07 -0.79 15.58
N LEU A 234 -8.36 0.19 16.14
CA LEU A 234 -7.20 0.78 15.48
C LEU A 234 -6.10 -0.26 15.22
N THR A 235 -5.90 -1.22 16.13
CA THR A 235 -4.90 -2.28 15.96
C THR A 235 -5.33 -3.23 14.85
N ASP A 236 -6.60 -3.65 14.83
CA ASP A 236 -7.14 -4.50 13.77
C ASP A 236 -7.00 -3.82 12.40
N LEU A 237 -7.41 -2.55 12.29
CA LEU A 237 -7.27 -1.76 11.07
C LEU A 237 -5.81 -1.61 10.62
N GLN A 238 -4.88 -1.42 11.56
CA GLN A 238 -3.45 -1.40 11.28
C GLN A 238 -2.95 -2.72 10.69
N GLU A 239 -3.38 -3.85 11.23
CA GLU A 239 -3.04 -5.18 10.72
C GLU A 239 -3.59 -5.40 9.31
N TYR A 240 -4.83 -5.00 9.05
CA TYR A 240 -5.44 -5.12 7.72
C TYR A 240 -4.74 -4.24 6.66
N VAL A 241 -4.51 -2.96 6.97
CA VAL A 241 -3.79 -2.05 6.07
C VAL A 241 -2.37 -2.54 5.80
N PHE A 242 -1.71 -3.07 6.83
CA PHE A 242 -0.41 -3.66 6.67
C PHE A 242 -0.44 -4.86 5.73
N GLY A 243 -1.42 -5.77 5.88
CA GLY A 243 -1.63 -6.88 4.96
C GLY A 243 -1.85 -6.43 3.51
N LEU A 244 -2.65 -5.38 3.29
CA LEU A 244 -2.82 -4.76 1.98
C LEU A 244 -1.48 -4.26 1.41
N CYS A 245 -0.70 -3.51 2.19
CA CYS A 245 0.57 -2.96 1.71
C CYS A 245 1.57 -4.06 1.33
N VAL A 246 1.69 -5.11 2.14
CA VAL A 246 2.59 -6.24 1.87
C VAL A 246 2.16 -7.01 0.63
N THR A 247 0.86 -7.26 0.46
CA THR A 247 0.35 -7.97 -0.72
C THR A 247 0.53 -7.17 -2.01
N LEU A 248 0.36 -5.84 -1.96
CA LEU A 248 0.70 -4.98 -3.09
C LEU A 248 2.21 -4.96 -3.38
N ASP A 249 3.06 -4.79 -2.36
CA ASP A 249 4.52 -4.81 -2.55
C ASP A 249 5.00 -6.13 -3.17
N GLN A 250 4.43 -7.25 -2.74
CA GLN A 250 4.75 -8.57 -3.28
C GLN A 250 4.29 -8.69 -4.74
N ALA A 251 3.07 -8.25 -5.06
CA ALA A 251 2.56 -8.25 -6.43
C ALA A 251 3.46 -7.48 -7.40
N TRP A 252 3.95 -6.31 -7.00
CA TRP A 252 4.88 -5.53 -7.82
C TRP A 252 6.28 -6.15 -7.90
N LYS A 253 6.79 -6.74 -6.81
CA LYS A 253 8.10 -7.40 -6.84
C LYS A 253 8.12 -8.62 -7.75
N ASP A 254 7.02 -9.38 -7.77
CA ASP A 254 6.94 -10.62 -8.55
C ASP A 254 6.65 -10.35 -10.03
N GLU A 255 5.75 -9.40 -10.33
CA GLU A 255 5.24 -9.18 -11.68
C GLU A 255 5.85 -7.94 -12.37
N ALA A 256 6.51 -7.05 -11.63
CA ALA A 256 7.04 -5.78 -12.13
C ALA A 256 8.47 -5.47 -11.65
N ALA A 257 9.32 -6.50 -11.54
CA ALA A 257 10.71 -6.36 -11.12
C ALA A 257 11.53 -5.36 -11.96
N SER A 258 11.20 -5.21 -13.25
CA SER A 258 11.84 -4.29 -14.21
C SER A 258 11.09 -2.95 -14.38
N GLY A 259 10.14 -2.66 -13.50
CA GLY A 259 9.30 -1.46 -13.54
C GLY A 259 7.88 -1.73 -14.03
N THR A 260 6.94 -0.87 -13.62
CA THR A 260 5.52 -1.04 -13.93
C THR A 260 5.24 -0.93 -15.43
N GLU A 261 5.90 -0.01 -16.13
CA GLU A 261 5.72 0.16 -17.59
C GLU A 261 6.13 -1.08 -18.38
N THR A 262 7.26 -1.70 -18.00
CA THR A 262 7.73 -2.94 -18.61
C THR A 262 6.73 -4.07 -18.37
N ALA A 263 6.22 -4.20 -17.14
CA ALA A 263 5.21 -5.20 -16.78
C ALA A 263 3.90 -5.03 -17.57
N LEU A 264 3.49 -3.79 -17.87
CA LEU A 264 2.31 -3.52 -18.70
C LEU A 264 2.51 -3.90 -20.17
N ARG A 265 3.75 -3.82 -20.67
CA ARG A 265 4.10 -4.21 -22.04
C ARG A 265 4.33 -5.71 -22.21
N CYS A 266 4.52 -6.46 -21.12
CA CYS A 266 4.78 -7.89 -21.17
C CYS A 266 3.66 -8.65 -21.92
N THR A 267 4.09 -9.45 -22.89
CA THR A 267 3.24 -10.31 -23.71
C THR A 267 2.93 -11.63 -22.99
N ASP A 268 1.89 -12.34 -23.43
CA ASP A 268 1.50 -13.60 -22.78
C ASP A 268 2.56 -14.70 -22.91
N GLY A 269 3.45 -14.61 -23.91
CA GLY A 269 4.58 -15.53 -24.08
C GLY A 269 5.72 -15.29 -23.08
N GLU A 270 5.86 -14.06 -22.58
CA GLU A 270 6.89 -13.68 -21.59
C GLU A 270 6.45 -14.00 -20.16
N LEU A 271 5.12 -13.97 -19.90
CA LEU A 271 4.51 -14.25 -18.61
C LEU A 271 4.42 -15.75 -18.29
N GLN A 272 5.46 -16.55 -18.58
CA GLN A 272 5.47 -18.03 -18.51
C GLN A 272 4.93 -18.61 -17.17
N GLY A 273 3.62 -18.74 -17.03
CA GLY A 273 2.94 -19.17 -15.79
C GLY A 273 2.63 -18.05 -14.77
N GLN A 274 2.95 -16.79 -15.09
CA GLN A 274 2.65 -15.62 -14.27
C GLN A 274 1.21 -15.13 -14.45
N CYS A 275 0.68 -14.45 -13.42
CA CYS A 275 -0.68 -13.93 -13.43
C CYS A 275 -0.78 -12.64 -14.24
N GLY A 276 0.31 -11.88 -14.34
CA GLY A 276 0.34 -10.52 -14.83
C GLY A 276 0.02 -9.54 -13.70
N LEU A 277 0.70 -8.39 -13.71
CA LEU A 277 0.57 -7.37 -12.69
C LEU A 277 -0.88 -6.90 -12.50
N VAL A 278 -1.56 -6.50 -13.58
CA VAL A 278 -2.86 -5.83 -13.48
C VAL A 278 -3.96 -6.74 -12.90
N PRO A 279 -4.15 -7.99 -13.37
CA PRO A 279 -5.09 -8.92 -12.75
C PRO A 279 -4.78 -9.23 -11.27
N LEU A 280 -3.49 -9.35 -10.93
CA LEU A 280 -3.07 -9.61 -9.56
C LEU A 280 -3.42 -8.43 -8.64
N VAL A 281 -3.11 -7.20 -9.07
CA VAL A 281 -3.47 -5.97 -8.36
C VAL A 281 -4.98 -5.84 -8.23
N LYS A 282 -5.75 -6.12 -9.29
CA LYS A 282 -7.22 -6.16 -9.24
C LYS A 282 -7.73 -7.13 -8.20
N HIS A 283 -7.15 -8.33 -8.10
CA HIS A 283 -7.50 -9.29 -7.07
C HIS A 283 -7.20 -8.78 -5.66
N VAL A 284 -6.01 -8.20 -5.44
CA VAL A 284 -5.59 -7.66 -4.13
C VAL A 284 -6.53 -6.53 -3.69
N LEU A 285 -6.86 -5.59 -4.58
CA LEU A 285 -7.76 -4.49 -4.27
C LEU A 285 -9.18 -4.97 -3.98
N ARG A 286 -9.69 -5.93 -4.76
CA ARG A 286 -11.01 -6.52 -4.50
C ARG A 286 -11.10 -7.12 -3.10
N VAL A 287 -10.12 -7.93 -2.71
CA VAL A 287 -10.14 -8.65 -1.43
C VAL A 287 -9.96 -7.71 -0.24
N ASN A 288 -9.10 -6.69 -0.36
CA ASN A 288 -8.77 -5.83 0.77
C ASN A 288 -9.66 -4.58 0.87
N VAL A 289 -9.84 -3.83 -0.22
CA VAL A 289 -10.59 -2.57 -0.22
C VAL A 289 -12.09 -2.84 -0.16
N TYR A 290 -12.57 -3.77 -0.98
CA TYR A 290 -13.98 -4.12 -1.08
C TYR A 290 -14.34 -5.39 -0.29
N SER A 291 -13.44 -5.93 0.53
CA SER A 291 -13.69 -7.15 1.31
C SER A 291 -14.20 -8.35 0.48
N GLY A 292 -13.95 -8.37 -0.84
CA GLY A 292 -14.47 -9.37 -1.77
C GLY A 292 -15.96 -9.27 -2.11
N THR A 293 -16.68 -8.26 -1.64
CA THR A 293 -18.14 -8.13 -1.86
C THR A 293 -18.48 -7.72 -3.29
N VAL A 294 -17.60 -6.94 -3.92
CA VAL A 294 -17.74 -6.46 -5.29
C VAL A 294 -17.33 -7.54 -6.29
N GLU A 295 -18.07 -7.67 -7.39
CA GLU A 295 -17.77 -8.60 -8.48
C GLU A 295 -16.47 -8.21 -9.21
N HIS A 296 -15.82 -9.19 -9.85
CA HIS A 296 -14.59 -8.92 -10.60
C HIS A 296 -14.82 -7.95 -11.77
N ASP A 297 -16.00 -7.95 -12.39
CA ASP A 297 -16.28 -7.10 -13.56
C ASP A 297 -16.87 -5.74 -13.19
N ALA A 298 -16.92 -5.41 -11.89
CA ALA A 298 -17.45 -4.14 -11.45
C ALA A 298 -16.61 -2.97 -11.94
N THR A 299 -17.28 -1.98 -12.53
CA THR A 299 -16.66 -0.75 -13.06
C THR A 299 -15.82 -0.04 -12.00
N ALA A 300 -16.33 0.11 -10.78
CA ALA A 300 -15.63 0.76 -9.68
C ALA A 300 -14.26 0.12 -9.37
N LEU A 301 -14.18 -1.21 -9.39
CA LEU A 301 -12.94 -1.95 -9.18
C LEU A 301 -11.98 -1.78 -10.36
N HIS A 302 -12.48 -1.85 -11.59
CA HIS A 302 -11.68 -1.59 -12.81
C HIS A 302 -11.08 -0.19 -12.78
N GLU A 303 -11.89 0.81 -12.47
CA GLU A 303 -11.48 2.21 -12.34
C GLU A 303 -10.42 2.41 -11.25
N LEU A 304 -10.56 1.76 -10.08
CA LEU A 304 -9.54 1.80 -9.03
C LEU A 304 -8.21 1.20 -9.48
N VAL A 305 -8.25 0.09 -10.22
CA VAL A 305 -7.04 -0.57 -10.75
C VAL A 305 -6.36 0.33 -11.76
N VAL A 306 -7.10 0.86 -12.74
CA VAL A 306 -6.56 1.77 -13.75
C VAL A 306 -5.93 2.99 -13.07
N TYR A 307 -6.63 3.59 -12.10
CA TYR A 307 -6.13 4.70 -11.31
C TYR A 307 -4.80 4.35 -10.61
N LEU A 308 -4.77 3.24 -9.87
CA LEU A 308 -3.59 2.86 -9.08
C LEU A 308 -2.37 2.60 -9.97
N ILE A 309 -2.56 1.90 -11.09
CA ILE A 309 -1.49 1.63 -12.05
C ILE A 309 -0.98 2.93 -12.69
N ARG A 310 -1.88 3.83 -13.14
CA ARG A 310 -1.49 5.14 -13.70
C ARG A 310 -0.69 5.96 -12.69
N GLN A 311 -1.20 6.03 -11.46
CA GLN A 311 -0.56 6.76 -10.38
C GLN A 311 0.82 6.18 -10.07
N ARG A 312 0.95 4.84 -10.09
CA ARG A 312 2.23 4.17 -9.91
C ARG A 312 3.21 4.56 -11.00
N VAL A 313 2.89 4.36 -12.28
CA VAL A 313 3.78 4.70 -13.41
C VAL A 313 4.20 6.17 -13.37
N MET A 314 3.28 7.09 -13.06
CA MET A 314 3.59 8.51 -12.92
C MET A 314 4.60 8.76 -11.79
N LEU A 315 4.43 8.11 -10.64
CA LEU A 315 5.39 8.20 -9.54
C LEU A 315 6.73 7.55 -9.89
N GLU A 316 6.76 6.45 -10.64
CA GLU A 316 8.01 5.84 -11.11
C GLU A 316 8.83 6.82 -11.94
N ARG A 317 8.16 7.56 -12.84
CA ARG A 317 8.76 8.59 -13.70
C ARG A 317 9.15 9.88 -12.97
N LEU A 318 8.63 10.12 -11.76
CA LEU A 318 8.92 11.32 -10.98
C LEU A 318 10.39 11.33 -10.52
N PRO A 319 11.18 12.37 -10.86
CA PRO A 319 12.53 12.52 -10.34
C PRO A 319 12.56 12.64 -8.82
N ARG A 320 13.65 12.18 -8.21
CA ARG A 320 13.78 12.12 -6.74
C ARG A 320 13.67 13.49 -6.08
N GLY A 321 14.24 14.54 -6.69
CA GLY A 321 14.20 15.89 -6.14
C GLY A 321 12.77 16.42 -6.08
N ALA A 322 12.02 16.29 -7.18
CA ALA A 322 10.60 16.61 -7.24
C ALA A 322 9.77 15.79 -6.24
N PHE A 323 10.06 14.49 -6.10
CA PHE A 323 9.40 13.63 -5.10
C PHE A 323 9.61 14.16 -3.68
N PHE A 324 10.85 14.34 -3.23
CA PHE A 324 11.15 14.79 -1.86
C PHE A 324 10.72 16.24 -1.59
N ALA A 325 10.61 17.07 -2.62
CA ALA A 325 10.01 18.40 -2.51
C ALA A 325 8.48 18.33 -2.31
N GLY A 326 7.84 17.18 -2.58
CA GLY A 326 6.38 17.06 -2.67
C GLY A 326 5.81 17.83 -3.86
N ASP A 327 6.60 18.00 -4.93
CA ASP A 327 6.22 18.73 -6.14
C ASP A 327 5.68 17.75 -7.20
N PHE A 328 4.49 17.21 -6.92
CA PHE A 328 3.76 16.40 -7.87
C PHE A 328 2.26 16.49 -7.60
N THR A 329 1.47 16.24 -8.65
CA THR A 329 0.00 16.18 -8.56
C THR A 329 -0.46 14.74 -8.70
N TRP A 330 -1.55 14.37 -8.04
CA TRP A 330 -2.21 13.08 -8.27
C TRP A 330 -2.79 13.00 -9.68
N CYS A 331 -2.86 11.79 -10.24
CA CYS A 331 -3.49 11.59 -11.54
C CYS A 331 -5.02 11.72 -11.43
N GLY A 332 -5.64 12.29 -12.46
CA GLY A 332 -7.09 12.29 -12.61
C GLY A 332 -7.59 10.92 -13.12
N MET A 333 -8.90 10.67 -12.99
CA MET A 333 -9.53 9.45 -13.54
C MET A 333 -9.63 9.46 -15.06
N LYS A 334 -9.75 10.66 -15.65
CA LYS A 334 -9.97 10.84 -17.09
C LYS A 334 -8.67 10.74 -17.88
#